data_AF-A0A3P7W4W8-F1
#
_entry.id   AF-A0A3P7W4W8-F1
#
_cell.length_a   1.000
_cell.length_b   1.000
_cell.length_c   1.000
_cell.angle_alpha   90.00
_cell.angle_beta   90.00
_cell.angle_gamma   90.00
#
_symmetry.space_group_name_H-M   'P 1'
#
loop_
_entity.id
_entity.type
_entity.pdbx_description
1 polymer ?
#
loop_
_entity_poly.entity_id
_entity_poly.type
_entity_poly.pdbx_seq_one_letter_code
_entity_poly.pdbx_strand_id
1 'polypeptide(L)'
;MSEMAPGTYFKNVIDDNTCKPEKVTKVILTSGKHWIALEKERDERGLKDTVAIVRLESLCPFPVQDLRAVLERYPKAKSAQMVSAVNTIAVAPTGQLYFAA
;
A
#
# COMPACT_ATOMS: atom_id res chain seq x y z
N MET A 1 -13.13 -17.17 -10.59
CA MET A 1 -14.25 -17.37 -9.62
C MET A 1 -13.78 -17.67 -8.20
N SER A 2 -12.53 -18.10 -7.98
CA SER A 2 -12.03 -18.44 -6.64
C SER A 2 -11.97 -17.28 -5.63
N GLU A 3 -11.83 -16.03 -6.08
CA GLU A 3 -11.80 -14.86 -5.18
C GLU A 3 -13.17 -14.53 -4.53
N MET A 4 -14.26 -15.14 -5.02
CA MET A 4 -15.62 -14.99 -4.50
C MET A 4 -16.19 -16.32 -3.98
N ALA A 5 -15.33 -17.31 -3.72
CA ALA A 5 -15.73 -18.61 -3.19
C ALA A 5 -16.09 -18.52 -1.69
N PRO A 6 -16.88 -19.47 -1.14
CA PRO A 6 -17.12 -19.54 0.30
C PRO A 6 -15.82 -19.51 1.10
N GLY A 7 -15.78 -18.67 2.14
CA GLY A 7 -14.59 -18.46 2.97
C GLY A 7 -13.72 -17.26 2.54
N THR A 8 -14.01 -16.61 1.41
CA THR A 8 -13.41 -15.31 1.08
C THR A 8 -14.21 -14.15 1.66
N TYR A 9 -13.56 -13.01 1.85
CA TYR A 9 -14.14 -11.80 2.40
C TYR A 9 -13.48 -10.56 1.80
N PHE A 10 -14.12 -9.41 1.97
CA PHE A 10 -13.57 -8.13 1.52
C PHE A 10 -12.27 -7.80 2.25
N LYS A 11 -11.22 -7.48 1.48
CA LYS A 11 -9.92 -7.10 2.04
C LYS A 11 -9.83 -5.59 2.13
N ASN A 12 -9.78 -5.06 3.36
CA ASN A 12 -9.65 -3.61 3.57
C ASN A 12 -8.33 -3.05 3.04
N VAL A 13 -7.27 -3.86 3.11
CA VAL A 13 -5.93 -3.54 2.61
C VAL A 13 -5.46 -4.69 1.73
N ILE A 14 -4.97 -4.37 0.54
CA ILE A 14 -4.41 -5.35 -0.39
C ILE A 14 -2.92 -5.08 -0.58
N ASP A 15 -2.11 -6.06 -0.23
CA ASP A 15 -0.65 -6.04 -0.34
C ASP A 15 -0.16 -6.19 -1.79
N ASP A 16 1.09 -5.80 -2.02
CA ASP A 16 1.80 -5.93 -3.29
C ASP A 16 2.59 -7.25 -3.37
N ASN A 17 1.98 -8.26 -3.96
CA ASN A 17 2.61 -9.57 -4.13
C ASN A 17 3.59 -9.63 -5.32
N THR A 18 3.90 -8.51 -5.97
CA THR A 18 4.77 -8.47 -7.15
C THR A 18 6.22 -8.14 -6.85
N CYS A 19 6.52 -7.74 -5.60
CA CYS A 19 7.84 -7.33 -5.14
C CYS A 19 8.40 -8.31 -4.09
N LYS A 20 9.72 -8.24 -3.83
CA LYS A 20 10.37 -8.99 -2.74
C LYS A 20 10.39 -8.12 -1.49
N PRO A 21 9.65 -8.46 -0.41
CA PRO A 21 9.47 -7.55 0.72
C PRO A 21 10.77 -7.09 1.38
N GLU A 22 11.83 -7.91 1.33
CA GLU A 22 13.13 -7.63 1.92
C GLU A 22 13.97 -6.62 1.12
N LYS A 23 13.59 -6.33 -0.13
CA LYS A 23 14.24 -5.33 -0.99
C LYS A 23 13.50 -4.00 -1.01
N VAL A 24 12.25 -3.98 -0.59
CA VAL A 24 11.42 -2.77 -0.59
C VAL A 24 11.96 -1.75 0.40
N THR A 25 12.20 -0.54 -0.11
CA THR A 25 12.68 0.61 0.67
C THR A 25 11.62 1.69 0.81
N LYS A 26 10.59 1.67 -0.06
CA LYS A 26 9.49 2.62 -0.07
C LYS A 26 8.16 1.90 -0.28
N VAL A 27 7.17 2.24 0.53
CA VAL A 27 5.78 1.79 0.36
C VAL A 27 4.93 2.97 -0.08
N ILE A 28 4.18 2.79 -1.16
CA ILE A 28 3.18 3.74 -1.64
C ILE A 28 1.80 3.18 -1.28
N LEU A 29 1.02 3.93 -0.53
CA LEU A 29 -0.38 3.62 -0.24
C LEU A 29 -1.25 4.29 -1.31
N THR A 30 -2.30 3.63 -1.77
CA THR A 30 -3.24 4.19 -2.77
C THR A 30 -4.64 3.71 -2.50
N SER A 31 -5.65 4.44 -2.97
CA SER A 31 -7.04 3.98 -2.94
C SER A 31 -7.72 4.21 -4.29
N GLY A 32 -8.58 3.28 -4.68
CA GLY A 32 -9.25 3.30 -5.98
C GLY A 32 -8.27 3.23 -7.16
N LYS A 33 -8.69 3.73 -8.33
CA LYS A 33 -8.04 3.49 -9.63
C LYS A 33 -6.58 3.98 -9.79
N HIS A 34 -6.05 4.81 -8.89
CA HIS A 34 -4.70 5.38 -9.01
C HIS A 34 -3.60 4.32 -9.01
N TRP A 35 -3.85 3.16 -8.40
CA TRP A 35 -2.89 2.05 -8.37
C TRP A 35 -2.44 1.61 -9.77
N ILE A 36 -3.32 1.70 -10.78
CA ILE A 36 -3.03 1.29 -12.17
C ILE A 36 -1.96 2.21 -12.78
N ALA A 37 -2.10 3.52 -12.58
CA ALA A 37 -1.14 4.49 -13.10
C ALA A 37 0.20 4.39 -12.35
N LEU A 38 0.16 4.19 -11.03
CA LEU A 38 1.36 4.02 -10.21
C LEU A 38 2.11 2.72 -10.56
N GLU A 39 1.39 1.63 -10.81
CA GLU A 39 1.99 0.36 -11.23
C GLU A 39 2.71 0.51 -12.58
N LYS A 40 2.03 1.13 -13.56
CA LYS A 40 2.64 1.41 -14.87
C LYS A 40 3.91 2.26 -14.73
N GLU A 41 3.84 3.37 -13.99
CA GLU A 41 4.98 4.27 -13.79
C GLU A 41 6.13 3.57 -13.05
N ARG A 42 5.82 2.76 -12.02
CA ARG A 42 6.81 1.98 -11.28
C ARG A 42 7.54 1.01 -12.22
N ASP A 43 6.80 0.33 -13.08
CA ASP A 43 7.34 -0.65 -14.01
C ASP A 43 8.20 0.04 -15.09
N GLU A 44 7.75 1.17 -15.64
CA GLU A 44 8.53 1.98 -16.60
C GLU A 44 9.85 2.50 -16.01
N ARG A 45 9.86 2.81 -14.70
CA ARG A 45 11.07 3.23 -13.97
C ARG A 45 11.93 2.08 -13.45
N GLY A 46 11.52 0.82 -13.63
CA GLY A 46 12.24 -0.34 -13.12
C GLY A 46 12.31 -0.42 -11.58
N LEU A 47 11.30 0.12 -10.89
CA LEU A 47 11.29 0.26 -9.42
C LEU A 47 10.58 -0.90 -8.69
N LYS A 48 10.19 -1.95 -9.40
CA LYS A 48 9.41 -3.08 -8.87
C LYS A 48 10.07 -3.83 -7.71
N ASP A 49 11.39 -3.86 -7.67
CA ASP A 49 12.15 -4.50 -6.59
C ASP A 49 12.22 -3.64 -5.31
N THR A 50 12.09 -2.32 -5.42
CA THR A 50 12.39 -1.39 -4.33
C THR A 50 11.17 -0.60 -3.84
N VAL A 51 10.08 -0.58 -4.61
CA VAL A 51 8.84 0.16 -4.31
C VAL A 51 7.64 -0.79 -4.32
N ALA A 52 6.95 -0.90 -3.19
CA ALA A 52 5.69 -1.61 -3.07
C ALA A 52 4.49 -0.66 -3.21
N ILE A 53 3.42 -1.11 -3.86
CA ILE A 53 2.15 -0.37 -4.00
C ILE A 53 1.06 -1.11 -3.23
N VAL A 54 0.73 -0.62 -2.04
CA VAL A 54 -0.28 -1.20 -1.16
C VAL A 54 -1.61 -0.45 -1.33
N ARG A 55 -2.71 -1.17 -1.50
CA ARG A 55 -4.03 -0.60 -1.78
C ARG A 55 -4.89 -0.57 -0.52
N LEU A 56 -5.47 0.59 -0.22
CA LEU A 56 -6.46 0.82 0.82
C LEU A 56 -7.84 0.83 0.16
N GLU A 57 -8.57 -0.27 0.26
CA GLU A 57 -9.91 -0.43 -0.33
C GLU A 57 -11.02 0.12 0.59
N SER A 58 -10.76 0.18 1.89
CA SER A 58 -11.62 0.87 2.86
C SER A 58 -10.85 1.95 3.61
N LEU A 59 -11.37 3.17 3.60
CA LEU A 59 -10.78 4.32 4.31
C LEU A 59 -11.48 4.60 5.64
N CYS A 60 -12.74 4.18 5.80
CA CYS A 60 -13.53 4.43 7.00
C CYS A 60 -14.42 3.23 7.35
N PRO A 61 -14.30 2.68 8.58
CA PRO A 61 -13.31 3.02 9.59
C PRO A 61 -11.88 2.73 9.10
N PHE A 62 -10.90 3.54 9.50
CA PHE A 62 -9.54 3.43 8.97
C PHE A 62 -8.90 2.08 9.40
N PRO A 63 -8.38 1.25 8.47
CA PRO A 63 -8.00 -0.13 8.75
C PRO A 63 -6.58 -0.23 9.34
N VAL A 64 -6.38 0.31 10.55
CA VAL A 64 -5.06 0.38 11.20
C VAL A 64 -4.41 -0.98 11.34
N GLN A 65 -5.17 -2.00 11.77
CA GLN A 65 -4.65 -3.34 12.05
C GLN A 65 -4.20 -4.04 10.76
N ASP A 66 -5.05 -4.05 9.73
CA ASP A 66 -4.74 -4.65 8.43
C ASP A 66 -3.57 -3.95 7.76
N LEU A 67 -3.53 -2.61 7.82
CA LEU A 67 -2.43 -1.82 7.26
C LEU A 67 -1.11 -2.14 7.97
N ARG A 68 -1.12 -2.21 9.30
CA ARG A 68 0.08 -2.54 10.08
C ARG A 68 0.61 -3.94 9.73
N ALA A 69 -0.27 -4.93 9.63
CA ALA A 69 0.12 -6.30 9.27
C ALA A 69 0.76 -6.39 7.87
N VAL A 70 0.34 -5.54 6.93
CA VAL A 70 0.97 -5.42 5.62
C VAL A 70 2.32 -4.70 5.72
N LEU A 71 2.39 -3.58 6.44
CA LEU A 71 3.62 -2.79 6.57
C LEU A 71 4.75 -3.54 7.28
N GLU A 72 4.42 -4.42 8.24
CA GLU A 72 5.40 -5.27 8.94
C GLU A 72 6.15 -6.24 8.01
N ARG A 73 5.62 -6.51 6.81
CA ARG A 73 6.30 -7.33 5.80
C ARG A 73 7.49 -6.62 5.15
N TYR A 74 7.58 -5.30 5.27
CA TYR A 74 8.58 -4.46 4.61
C TYR A 74 9.61 -3.90 5.62
N PRO A 75 10.53 -4.73 6.15
CA PRO A 75 11.39 -4.35 7.28
C PRO A 75 12.37 -3.21 6.97
N LYS A 76 12.66 -2.95 5.69
CA LYS A 76 13.56 -1.88 5.24
C LYS A 76 12.83 -0.58 4.85
N ALA A 77 11.50 -0.58 4.81
CA ALA A 77 10.74 0.61 4.49
C ALA A 77 10.77 1.60 5.67
N LYS A 78 11.30 2.80 5.44
CA LYS A 78 11.41 3.83 6.50
C LYS A 78 10.12 4.66 6.67
N SER A 79 9.26 4.67 5.65
CA SER A 79 8.05 5.48 5.60
C SER A 79 7.09 4.93 4.55
N ALA A 80 5.79 5.02 4.80
CA ALA A 80 4.76 4.79 3.79
C ALA A 80 4.11 6.12 3.39
N GLN A 81 3.91 6.34 2.09
CA GLN A 81 3.32 7.58 1.55
C GLN A 81 2.04 7.26 0.80
N MET A 82 0.92 7.85 1.22
CA MET A 82 -0.37 7.74 0.57
C MET A 82 -0.49 8.74 -0.56
N VAL A 83 -0.77 8.22 -1.74
CA VAL A 83 -1.10 8.98 -2.93
C VAL A 83 -2.61 8.95 -3.10
N SER A 84 -3.23 10.11 -3.00
CA SER A 84 -4.65 10.31 -3.30
C SER A 84 -4.83 11.60 -4.09
N ALA A 85 -5.96 11.78 -4.77
CA ALA A 85 -6.29 13.04 -5.43
C ALA A 85 -6.46 14.21 -4.43
N VAL A 86 -6.49 13.94 -3.12
CA VAL A 86 -6.68 14.88 -2.02
C VAL A 86 -5.46 14.81 -1.09
N ASN A 87 -4.39 15.53 -1.45
CA ASN A 87 -3.11 15.64 -0.72
C ASN A 87 -2.37 14.29 -0.44
N THR A 88 -1.05 14.39 -0.23
CA THR A 88 -0.21 13.24 0.15
C THR A 88 -0.30 13.02 1.66
N ILE A 89 -0.65 11.82 2.11
CA ILE A 89 -0.68 11.47 3.55
C ILE A 89 0.50 10.56 3.86
N ALA A 90 1.46 10.99 4.66
CA ALA A 90 2.55 10.13 5.12
C ALA A 90 2.10 9.34 6.36
N VAL A 91 2.49 8.06 6.43
CA VAL A 91 2.29 7.20 7.60
C VAL A 91 3.65 6.93 8.24
N ALA A 92 3.78 7.34 9.49
CA ALA A 92 4.98 7.08 10.29
C ALA A 92 5.11 5.59 10.64
N PRO A 93 6.31 5.10 10.96
CA PRO A 93 6.53 3.72 11.43
C PRO A 93 5.68 3.32 12.65
N THR A 94 5.23 4.31 13.43
CA THR A 94 4.35 4.13 14.59
C THR A 94 2.87 3.95 14.23
N GLY A 95 2.50 4.05 12.94
CA GLY A 95 1.12 4.00 12.46
C GLY A 95 0.38 5.34 12.52
N GLN A 96 1.06 6.44 12.88
CA GLN A 96 0.48 7.77 12.95
C GLN A 96 0.42 8.43 11.56
N LEU A 97 -0.75 9.00 11.22
CA LEU A 97 -1.00 9.69 9.95
C LEU A 97 -0.57 11.16 10.04
N TYR A 98 0.12 11.65 9.01
CA TYR A 98 0.51 13.05 8.85
C TYR A 98 0.15 13.51 7.44
N PHE A 99 -0.40 14.71 7.31
CA PHE A 99 -0.55 15.35 6.00
C PHE A 99 0.81 15.94 5.60
N ALA A 100 1.37 15.47 4.49
CA ALA A 100 2.53 16.11 3.90
C ALA A 100 2.03 17.36 3.16
N ALA A 101 2.46 18.54 3.65
CA ALA A 101 2.24 19.83 2.98
C ALA A 101 3.08 19.93 1.71
#